data_AF-R4TB87-F1
#
_entry.id   AF-R4TB87-F1
#
_cell.length_a   1.000
_cell.length_b   1.000
_cell.length_c   1.000
_cell.angle_alpha   90.00
_cell.angle_beta   90.00
_cell.angle_gamma   90.00
#
_symmetry.space_group_name_H-M   'P 1'
#
loop_
_entity.id
_entity.type
_entity.pdbx_description
1 polymer ?
#
loop_
_entity_poly.entity_id
_entity_poly.type
_entity_poly.pdbx_seq_one_letter_code
_entity_poly.pdbx_strand_id
1 'polypeptide(L)'
;MSEHDQAYAAPQDTGAPDPVETDPAALNSAEDLDEDRLRVDPLEEGMDPPEHWSGVTKHGMTPWEQAHPAPLGERLAEERPDVDETAEAADREREERPDSVDYAEDLGVAADFAGGSVPDEIRTPPPPD
;
A
#
# COMPACT_ATOMS: atom_id res chain seq x y z
N MET A 1 -51.11 7.56 -8.17
CA MET A 1 -49.80 6.93 -7.90
C MET A 1 -49.68 5.78 -8.90
N SER A 2 -49.19 6.05 -10.10
CA SER A 2 -49.01 5.02 -11.12
C SER A 2 -47.66 4.37 -10.89
N GLU A 3 -47.71 3.14 -10.38
CA GLU A 3 -46.56 2.28 -10.14
C GLU A 3 -45.71 2.16 -11.40
N HIS A 4 -44.41 2.38 -11.23
CA HIS A 4 -43.40 2.06 -12.24
C HIS A 4 -43.29 0.55 -12.33
N ASP A 5 -43.88 -0.03 -13.37
CA ASP A 5 -43.63 -1.42 -13.75
C ASP A 5 -42.22 -1.50 -14.37
N GLN A 6 -41.21 -1.32 -13.50
CA GLN A 6 -39.81 -1.49 -13.85
C GLN A 6 -39.57 -2.99 -13.95
N ALA A 7 -39.79 -3.55 -15.14
CA ALA A 7 -39.47 -4.93 -15.44
C ALA A 7 -38.02 -5.21 -15.01
N TYR A 8 -37.86 -6.08 -14.02
CA TYR A 8 -36.54 -6.54 -13.58
C TYR A 8 -35.94 -7.38 -14.71
N ALA A 9 -35.05 -6.78 -15.50
CA ALA A 9 -34.19 -7.53 -16.40
C ALA A 9 -33.27 -8.40 -15.51
N ALA A 10 -33.26 -9.71 -15.74
CA ALA A 10 -32.35 -10.59 -15.03
C ALA A 10 -30.91 -10.13 -15.31
N PRO A 11 -29.96 -10.24 -14.36
CA PRO A 11 -28.57 -9.80 -14.57
C PRO A 11 -27.82 -10.54 -15.70
N GLN A 12 -28.45 -11.56 -16.29
CA GLN A 12 -27.96 -12.35 -17.41
C GLN A 12 -28.67 -12.00 -18.75
N ASP A 13 -29.64 -11.08 -18.73
CA ASP A 13 -30.32 -10.60 -19.92
C ASP A 13 -29.54 -9.39 -20.48
N THR A 14 -28.47 -9.69 -21.21
CA THR A 14 -27.65 -8.68 -21.91
C THR A 14 -28.30 -8.15 -23.19
N GLY A 15 -29.57 -8.49 -23.45
CA GLY A 15 -30.28 -8.12 -24.67
C GLY A 15 -29.96 -9.03 -25.86
N ALA A 16 -30.44 -8.63 -27.04
CA ALA A 16 -30.14 -9.36 -28.28
C ALA A 16 -28.65 -9.19 -28.63
N PRO A 17 -27.98 -10.26 -29.08
CA PRO A 17 -26.57 -10.20 -29.45
C PRO A 17 -26.36 -9.19 -30.58
N ASP A 18 -25.24 -8.47 -30.53
CA ASP A 18 -24.82 -7.57 -31.61
C ASP A 18 -24.62 -8.40 -32.90
N PRO A 19 -24.92 -7.87 -34.10
CA PRO A 19 -24.59 -8.54 -35.36
C PRO A 19 -23.14 -9.08 -35.43
N VAL A 20 -22.16 -8.45 -34.78
CA VAL A 20 -20.79 -9.00 -34.73
C VAL A 20 -20.66 -10.29 -33.92
N GLU A 21 -21.53 -10.50 -32.94
CA GLU A 21 -21.56 -11.70 -32.08
C GLU A 21 -22.30 -12.88 -32.75
N THR A 22 -22.93 -12.63 -33.90
CA THR A 22 -23.66 -13.65 -34.66
C THR A 22 -23.13 -13.87 -36.07
N ASP A 23 -22.24 -13.00 -36.57
CA ASP A 23 -21.58 -13.18 -37.85
C ASP A 23 -20.47 -14.25 -37.76
N PRO A 24 -20.59 -15.37 -38.50
CA PRO A 24 -19.59 -16.43 -38.48
C PRO A 24 -18.20 -15.96 -38.95
N ALA A 25 -18.13 -14.95 -39.83
CA ALA A 25 -16.85 -14.41 -40.28
C ALA A 25 -16.16 -13.60 -39.17
N ALA A 26 -16.93 -12.84 -38.39
CA ALA A 26 -16.44 -12.07 -37.26
C ALA A 26 -15.99 -12.97 -36.10
N LEU A 27 -16.78 -14.00 -35.78
CA LEU A 27 -16.43 -14.99 -34.75
C LEU A 27 -15.15 -15.78 -35.13
N ASN A 28 -14.96 -16.10 -36.41
CA ASN A 28 -13.75 -16.76 -36.87
C ASN A 28 -12.50 -15.86 -36.78
N SER A 29 -12.68 -14.55 -37.02
CA SER A 29 -11.61 -13.55 -36.93
C SER A 29 -11.15 -13.30 -35.50
N ALA A 30 -12.04 -13.46 -34.50
CA ALA A 30 -11.68 -13.36 -33.09
C ALA A 30 -10.72 -14.49 -32.66
N GLU A 31 -11.03 -15.72 -33.05
CA GLU A 31 -10.20 -16.92 -32.78
C GLU A 31 -8.84 -16.88 -33.51
N ASP A 32 -8.70 -16.06 -34.56
CA ASP A 32 -7.41 -15.84 -35.24
C ASP A 32 -6.44 -14.99 -34.40
N LEU A 33 -6.96 -14.23 -33.43
CA LEU A 33 -6.17 -13.38 -32.54
C LEU A 33 -5.78 -14.08 -31.23
N ASP A 34 -6.20 -15.33 -31.04
CA ASP A 34 -5.79 -16.13 -29.90
C ASP A 34 -4.28 -16.45 -29.96
N GLU A 35 -3.68 -16.64 -28.78
CA GLU A 35 -2.23 -16.72 -28.62
C GLU A 35 -1.63 -17.96 -29.30
N ASP A 36 -2.38 -19.07 -29.30
CA ASP A 36 -2.03 -20.31 -30.02
C ASP A 36 -1.92 -20.10 -31.54
N ARG A 37 -2.75 -19.21 -32.11
CA ARG A 37 -2.73 -18.88 -33.55
C ARG A 37 -1.67 -17.84 -33.88
N LEU A 38 -1.53 -16.81 -33.04
CA LEU A 38 -0.52 -15.79 -33.17
C LEU A 38 0.90 -16.33 -32.91
N ARG A 39 1.02 -17.53 -32.31
CA ARG A 39 2.28 -18.16 -31.88
C ARG A 39 3.11 -17.24 -30.99
N VAL A 40 2.44 -16.43 -30.19
CA VAL A 40 3.04 -15.55 -29.20
C VAL A 40 2.80 -16.21 -27.84
N ASP A 41 3.85 -16.44 -27.06
CA ASP A 41 3.69 -16.85 -25.67
C ASP A 41 3.28 -15.61 -24.85
N PRO A 42 2.14 -15.62 -24.13
CA PRO A 42 1.73 -14.52 -23.25
C PRO A 42 2.81 -14.15 -22.20
N LEU A 43 3.69 -15.10 -21.86
CA LEU A 43 4.79 -14.89 -20.92
C LEU A 43 6.02 -14.26 -21.58
N GLU A 44 6.14 -14.25 -22.91
CA GLU A 44 7.30 -13.68 -23.64
C GLU A 44 7.47 -12.18 -23.33
N GLU A 45 6.37 -11.41 -23.34
CA GLU A 45 6.39 -9.97 -23.04
C GLU A 45 6.81 -9.66 -21.59
N GLY A 46 6.62 -10.62 -20.67
CA GLY A 46 7.05 -10.51 -19.27
C GLY A 46 8.41 -11.13 -18.97
N MET A 47 8.97 -11.93 -19.88
CA MET A 47 10.22 -12.66 -19.69
C MET A 47 11.45 -11.82 -20.01
N ASP A 48 11.36 -10.99 -21.06
CA ASP A 48 12.43 -10.07 -21.44
C ASP A 48 12.08 -8.66 -20.95
N PRO A 49 12.57 -8.24 -19.76
CA PRO A 49 12.38 -6.88 -19.30
C PRO A 49 12.94 -5.92 -20.37
N PRO A 50 12.23 -4.81 -20.67
CA PRO A 50 12.58 -3.91 -21.76
C PRO A 50 14.02 -3.41 -21.58
N GLU A 51 14.85 -3.77 -22.57
CA GLU A 51 16.21 -3.34 -22.85
C GLU A 51 17.03 -2.82 -21.67
N HIS A 52 17.84 -3.72 -21.12
CA HIS A 52 19.04 -3.38 -20.34
C HIS A 52 18.75 -2.63 -19.04
N TRP A 53 18.32 -3.35 -18.00
CA TRP A 53 18.82 -2.99 -16.68
C TRP A 53 20.32 -2.88 -16.82
N SER A 54 20.85 -1.67 -16.70
CA SER A 54 22.27 -1.41 -16.74
C SER A 54 22.87 -2.35 -15.71
N GLY A 55 23.52 -3.42 -16.17
CA GLY A 55 24.35 -4.25 -15.32
C GLY A 55 25.24 -3.26 -14.61
N VAL A 56 25.01 -3.12 -13.30
CA VAL A 56 25.52 -2.02 -12.49
C VAL A 56 26.99 -1.82 -12.85
N THR A 57 27.34 -0.67 -13.44
CA THR A 57 28.73 -0.39 -13.85
C THR A 57 29.65 -0.12 -12.65
N LYS A 58 29.11 -0.24 -11.43
CA LYS A 58 29.84 -0.19 -10.17
C LYS A 58 30.10 -1.60 -9.66
N HIS A 59 31.32 -1.84 -9.20
CA HIS A 59 31.62 -2.98 -8.36
C HIS A 59 30.69 -2.96 -7.12
N GLY A 60 30.20 -4.12 -6.70
CA GLY A 60 29.46 -4.26 -5.45
C GLY A 60 30.31 -3.88 -4.24
N MET A 61 29.69 -3.81 -3.06
CA MET A 61 30.39 -3.52 -1.80
C MET A 61 31.39 -4.64 -1.49
N THR A 62 32.63 -4.27 -1.16
CA THR A 62 33.67 -5.24 -0.80
C THR A 62 33.31 -5.96 0.52
N PRO A 63 33.84 -7.17 0.78
CA PRO A 63 33.61 -7.85 2.06
C PRO A 63 34.06 -7.03 3.27
N TRP A 64 35.09 -6.19 3.11
CA TRP A 64 35.59 -5.32 4.16
C TRP A 64 34.58 -4.22 4.48
N GLU A 65 34.04 -3.53 3.47
CA GLU A 65 33.02 -2.50 3.65
C GLU A 65 31.72 -3.06 4.25
N GLN A 66 31.35 -4.30 3.87
CA GLN A 66 30.20 -4.99 4.48
C GLN A 66 30.40 -5.26 5.98
N ALA A 67 31.62 -5.63 6.38
CA ALA A 67 31.95 -5.91 7.78
C ALA A 67 32.17 -4.64 8.61
N HIS A 68 32.45 -3.50 7.96
CA HIS A 68 32.75 -2.23 8.60
C HIS A 68 31.80 -1.15 8.06
N PRO A 69 30.50 -1.22 8.40
CA PRO A 69 29.55 -0.19 8.00
C PRO A 69 29.93 1.15 8.63
N ALA A 70 29.54 2.24 7.97
CA ALA A 70 29.66 3.58 8.52
C ALA A 70 28.96 3.68 9.90
N PRO A 71 29.46 4.52 10.82
CA PRO A 71 28.83 4.73 12.11
C PRO A 71 27.37 5.19 11.95
N LEU A 72 26.50 4.75 12.87
CA LEU A 72 25.06 4.98 12.78
C LEU A 72 24.70 6.47 12.61
N GLY A 73 25.42 7.37 13.27
CA GLY A 73 25.18 8.82 13.17
C GLY A 73 25.45 9.39 11.78
N GLU A 74 26.44 8.86 11.06
CA GLU A 74 26.72 9.28 9.68
C GLU A 74 25.60 8.81 8.74
N ARG A 75 25.14 7.57 8.90
CA ARG A 75 24.01 7.02 8.14
C ARG A 75 22.72 7.81 8.35
N LEU A 76 22.41 8.16 9.60
CA LEU A 76 21.23 8.98 9.93
C LEU A 76 21.32 10.40 9.36
N ALA A 77 22.53 10.96 9.23
CA ALA A 77 22.72 12.29 8.67
C ALA A 77 22.53 12.31 7.13
N GLU A 78 22.69 11.17 6.46
CA GLU A 78 22.43 11.03 5.02
C GLU A 78 20.93 10.85 4.69
N GLU A 79 20.15 10.36 5.66
CA GLU A 79 18.71 10.15 5.48
C GLU A 79 17.96 11.49 5.31
N ARG A 80 16.99 11.50 4.40
CA ARG A 80 16.03 12.59 4.25
C ARG A 80 14.67 12.12 4.77
N PRO A 81 13.95 12.93 5.55
CA PRO A 81 12.58 12.61 5.94
C PRO A 81 11.69 12.44 4.70
N ASP A 82 10.86 11.38 4.69
CA ASP A 82 9.92 11.11 3.61
C ASP A 82 8.71 12.07 3.62
N VAL A 83 8.45 12.67 4.77
CA VAL A 83 7.39 13.65 5.01
C VAL A 83 8.01 15.04 5.18
N ASP A 84 7.31 16.07 4.71
CA ASP A 84 7.72 17.44 4.95
C ASP A 84 7.83 17.67 6.47
N GLU A 85 8.89 18.34 6.92
CA GLU A 85 9.12 18.65 8.35
C GLU A 85 7.91 19.37 8.98
N THR A 86 7.14 20.09 8.16
CA THR A 86 5.90 20.76 8.58
C THR A 86 4.76 19.77 8.86
N ALA A 87 4.68 18.67 8.10
CA ALA A 87 3.70 17.61 8.35
C ALA A 87 4.06 16.82 9.62
N GLU A 88 5.33 16.52 9.87
CA GLU A 88 5.76 15.90 11.14
C GLU A 88 5.52 16.82 12.34
N ALA A 89 5.81 18.12 12.20
CA ALA A 89 5.56 19.08 13.26
C ALA A 89 4.06 19.17 13.59
N ALA A 90 3.20 19.19 12.57
CA ALA A 90 1.74 19.20 12.77
C ALA A 90 1.22 17.92 13.42
N ASP A 91 1.79 16.76 13.10
CA ASP A 91 1.39 15.49 13.71
C ASP A 91 1.86 15.39 15.17
N ARG A 92 3.10 15.84 15.45
CA ARG A 92 3.62 15.94 16.82
C ARG A 92 2.82 16.93 17.67
N GLU A 93 2.50 18.10 17.14
CA GLU A 93 1.62 19.07 17.81
C GLU A 93 0.22 18.49 18.06
N ARG A 94 -0.29 17.65 17.16
CA ARG A 94 -1.58 16.97 17.34
C ARG A 94 -1.54 15.93 18.46
N GLU A 95 -0.44 15.21 18.63
CA GLU A 95 -0.24 14.25 19.73
C GLU A 95 0.00 14.93 21.09
N GLU A 96 0.71 16.06 21.10
CA GLU A 96 1.02 16.84 22.32
C GLU A 96 -0.15 17.70 22.83
N ARG A 97 -1.27 17.75 22.10
CA ARG A 97 -2.48 18.42 22.57
C ARG A 97 -3.05 17.72 23.82
N PRO A 98 -3.37 18.47 24.89
CA PRO A 98 -3.94 17.91 26.14
C PRO A 98 -5.30 17.22 25.94
N ASP A 99 -5.93 17.44 24.78
CA ASP A 99 -7.15 16.83 24.28
C ASP A 99 -6.95 15.34 23.90
N SER A 100 -5.71 14.85 23.76
CA SER A 100 -5.47 13.44 23.42
C SER A 100 -5.86 12.47 24.54
N VAL A 101 -5.82 12.94 25.79
CA VAL A 101 -6.26 12.19 26.96
C VAL A 101 -7.79 12.15 27.07
N ASP A 102 -8.48 13.26 26.74
CA ASP A 102 -9.95 13.31 26.75
C ASP A 102 -10.57 12.39 25.68
N TYR A 103 -9.93 12.32 24.51
CA TYR A 103 -10.35 11.50 23.38
C TYR A 103 -10.21 10.00 23.69
N ALA A 104 -9.14 9.61 24.37
CA ALA A 104 -8.91 8.22 24.77
C ALA A 104 -9.86 7.77 25.89
N GLU A 105 -10.21 8.68 26.81
CA GLU A 105 -11.22 8.46 27.85
C GLU A 105 -12.63 8.32 27.27
N ASP A 106 -13.02 9.20 26.32
CA ASP A 106 -14.33 9.19 25.67
C ASP A 106 -14.54 7.93 24.79
N LEU A 107 -13.47 7.42 24.16
CA LEU A 107 -13.50 6.18 23.39
C LEU A 107 -13.24 4.91 24.22
N GLY A 108 -12.91 5.04 25.50
CA GLY A 108 -12.64 3.89 26.38
C GLY A 108 -11.35 3.12 26.07
N VAL A 109 -10.42 3.71 25.31
CA VAL A 109 -9.12 3.11 24.92
C VAL A 109 -7.94 3.65 25.74
N ALA A 110 -8.22 4.45 26.79
CA ALA A 110 -7.22 4.96 27.72
C ALA A 110 -6.35 3.85 28.38
N ALA A 111 -6.84 2.60 28.41
CA ALA A 111 -6.08 1.45 28.92
C ALA A 111 -4.92 1.01 28.01
N ASP A 112 -4.96 1.35 26.72
CA ASP A 112 -3.92 1.01 25.74
C ASP A 112 -2.71 1.98 25.81
N PHE A 113 -2.85 3.10 26.51
CA PHE A 113 -1.76 4.03 26.79
C PHE A 113 -0.97 3.58 28.03
N ALA A 114 0.35 3.46 27.87
CA ALA A 114 1.27 3.12 28.95
C ALA A 114 1.23 4.19 30.05
N GLY A 115 0.45 3.94 31.10
CA GLY A 115 0.08 4.95 32.10
C GLY A 115 -1.27 4.67 32.76
N GLY A 116 -2.14 3.91 32.10
CA GLY A 116 -3.48 3.57 32.56
C GLY A 116 -3.55 2.87 33.93
N SER A 117 -4.38 3.43 34.81
CA SER A 117 -5.02 2.85 36.02
C SER A 117 -4.22 2.55 37.30
N VAL A 118 -2.88 2.59 37.33
CA VAL A 118 -2.15 2.51 38.62
C VAL A 118 -1.77 3.90 39.16
N PRO A 119 -2.07 4.20 40.43
CA PRO A 119 -1.75 5.48 41.05
C PRO A 119 -0.22 5.72 41.13
N ASP A 120 0.18 6.99 41.01
CA ASP A 120 1.57 7.47 40.96
C ASP A 120 2.44 6.97 42.13
N GLU A 121 1.82 6.79 43.30
CA GLU A 121 2.44 6.28 44.53
C GLU A 121 3.00 4.85 44.41
N ILE A 122 2.52 4.05 43.44
CA ILE A 122 3.08 2.72 43.15
C ILE A 122 4.30 2.83 42.20
N ARG A 123 4.35 3.87 41.38
CA ARG A 123 5.40 4.05 40.34
C ARG A 123 6.64 4.75 40.89
N THR A 124 6.47 5.63 41.86
CA THR A 124 7.60 6.35 42.46
C THR A 124 7.96 5.73 43.81
N PRO A 125 9.11 5.02 43.91
CA PRO A 125 9.56 4.52 45.20
C PRO A 125 9.84 5.69 46.16
N PRO A 126 9.59 5.52 47.46
CA PRO A 126 9.92 6.56 48.44
C PRO A 126 11.43 6.86 48.40
N PRO A 127 11.83 8.12 48.66
CA PRO A 127 13.23 8.50 48.66
C PRO A 127 14.01 7.69 49.72
N PRO A 128 15.28 7.33 49.45
CA PRO A 128 16.10 6.62 50.41
C PRO A 128 16.39 7.47 51.65
N ASP A 129 16.42 6.83 52.82
CA ASP A 129 16.84 7.42 54.10
C ASP A 129 18.34 7.77 54.14
#